data_AF-A0A142VD01-F1
#
_entry.id   AF-A0A142VD01-F1
#
_cell.length_a   1.000
_cell.length_b   1.000
_cell.length_c   1.000
_cell.angle_alpha   90.00
_cell.angle_beta   90.00
_cell.angle_gamma   90.00
#
_symmetry.space_group_name_H-M   'P 1'
#
loop_
_entity.id
_entity.type
_entity.pdbx_description
1 polymer ?
#
loop_
_entity_poly.entity_id
_entity_poly.type
_entity_poly.pdbx_seq_one_letter_code
_entity_poly.pdbx_strand_id
1 'polypeptide(L)' 'MVNESIKCPVCSQGLGVKLATGRKSGKPLIMFVCSRDGRHFRGFISHQEYVKQVLQKLENSIVSAKAMD' A
#
# COMPACT_ATOMS: atom_id res chain seq x y z
N MET A 1 20.79 -5.71 -5.14
CA MET A 1 19.40 -5.38 -4.71
C MET A 1 18.71 -4.74 -5.90
N VAL A 2 17.74 -5.41 -6.50
CA VAL A 2 17.06 -4.87 -7.70
C VAL A 2 16.08 -3.81 -7.23
N ASN A 3 16.40 -2.54 -7.46
CA ASN A 3 15.50 -1.42 -7.17
C ASN A 3 14.51 -1.32 -8.34
N GLU A 4 13.61 -2.30 -8.46
CA GLU A 4 12.60 -2.31 -9.52
C GLU A 4 11.55 -1.23 -9.23
N SER A 5 11.78 -0.04 -9.81
CA SER A 5 10.77 1.01 -9.86
C SER A 5 9.51 0.43 -10.51
N ILE A 6 8.37 0.46 -9.82
CA ILE A 6 7.10 -0.02 -10.35
C ILE A 6 6.73 0.86 -11.57
N LYS A 7 6.60 0.23 -12.74
CA LYS A 7 6.30 0.93 -14.01
C LYS A 7 4.82 0.91 -14.34
N CYS A 8 4.36 1.95 -15.02
CA CYS A 8 3.02 2.04 -15.59
C CYS A 8 2.87 0.96 -16.67
N PRO A 9 1.85 0.09 -16.60
CA PRO A 9 1.67 -0.97 -17.60
C PRO A 9 1.25 -0.43 -18.98
N VAL A 10 0.85 0.84 -19.09
CA VAL A 10 0.41 1.46 -20.34
C VAL A 10 1.53 2.21 -21.05
N CYS A 11 2.32 3.00 -20.30
CA CYS A 11 3.33 3.90 -20.88
C CYS A 11 4.76 3.63 -20.38
N SER A 12 4.96 2.62 -19.53
CA SER A 12 6.25 2.19 -18.99
C SER A 12 7.02 3.22 -18.15
N GLN A 13 6.48 4.42 -17.92
CA GLN A 13 7.06 5.39 -17.00
C GLN A 13 6.93 4.93 -15.55
N GLY A 14 7.82 5.41 -14.67
CA GLY A 14 7.72 5.15 -13.24
C GLY A 14 6.39 5.64 -12.67
N LEU A 15 5.77 4.83 -11.81
CA LEU A 15 4.56 5.22 -11.09
C LEU A 15 4.93 6.01 -9.83
N GLY A 16 4.25 7.14 -9.61
CA GLY A 16 4.29 7.84 -8.35
C GLY A 16 3.52 7.07 -7.28
N VAL A 17 4.01 7.07 -6.04
CA VAL A 17 3.35 6.43 -4.89
C VAL A 17 2.78 7.50 -3.98
N LYS A 18 1.49 7.40 -3.63
CA LYS A 18 0.85 8.28 -2.65
C LYS A 18 -0.01 7.50 -1.67
N LEU A 19 -0.11 8.00 -0.45
CA LEU A 19 -1.14 7.58 0.49
C LEU A 19 -2.47 8.26 0.12
N ALA A 20 -3.56 7.51 0.20
CA ALA A 20 -4.90 7.98 -0.08
C ALA A 20 -5.92 7.31 0.83
N THR A 21 -7.16 7.80 0.81
CA THR A 21 -8.28 7.22 1.57
C THR A 21 -9.36 6.75 0.62
N GLY A 22 -9.86 5.53 0.84
CA GLY A 22 -10.95 4.96 0.04
C GLY A 22 -12.25 5.71 0.26
N ARG A 23 -12.81 6.34 -0.78
CA ARG A 23 -14.04 7.16 -0.67
C ARG A 23 -15.24 6.43 -0.04
N LYS A 24 -15.40 5.14 -0.31
CA LYS A 24 -16.53 4.34 0.21
C LYS A 24 -16.24 3.69 1.57
N SER A 25 -14.99 3.28 1.84
CA SER A 25 -14.63 2.54 3.06
C SER A 25 -14.04 3.41 4.16
N GLY A 26 -13.58 4.63 3.84
CA GLY A 26 -12.81 5.48 4.74
C GLY A 26 -11.41 4.95 5.08
N LYS A 27 -11.00 3.80 4.52
CA LYS A 27 -9.75 3.13 4.90
C LYS A 27 -8.54 3.72 4.15
N PRO A 28 -7.39 3.87 4.81
CA PRO A 28 -6.15 4.29 4.14
C PRO A 28 -5.69 3.22 3.13
N LEU A 29 -5.07 3.66 2.04
CA LEU A 29 -4.53 2.78 0.99
C LEU A 29 -3.31 3.41 0.30
N ILE A 30 -2.47 2.56 -0.28
CA ILE A 30 -1.39 2.97 -1.18
C ILE A 30 -1.95 3.07 -2.59
N MET A 31 -1.77 4.22 -3.24
CA MET A 31 -2.22 4.48 -4.60
C MET A 31 -1.02 4.74 -5.51
N PHE A 32 -1.00 4.07 -6.66
CA PHE A 32 -0.01 4.32 -7.70
C PHE A 32 -0.60 5.24 -8.77
N VAL A 33 0.17 6.24 -9.22
CA VAL A 33 -0.30 7.28 -10.15
C VAL A 33 0.64 7.39 -11.34
N CYS A 34 0.09 7.33 -12.54
CA CYS A 34 0.82 7.60 -13.77
C CYS A 34 1.18 9.09 -13.87
N SER A 35 2.47 9.41 -14.02
CA SER A 35 2.96 10.78 -14.22
C SER A 35 2.52 11.40 -15.55
N ARG A 36 2.21 10.57 -16.56
CA ARG A 36 1.87 11.06 -17.91
C ARG A 36 0.43 11.55 -18.03
N ASP A 37 -0.52 10.84 -17.42
CA ASP A 37 -1.95 11.06 -17.62
C ASP A 37 -2.81 10.93 -16.36
N GLY A 38 -2.18 10.77 -15.19
CA GLY A 38 -2.87 10.75 -13.90
C GLY A 38 -3.68 9.48 -13.62
N ARG A 39 -3.62 8.45 -14.46
CA ARG A 39 -4.31 7.18 -14.19
C ARG A 39 -3.87 6.57 -12.87
N HIS A 40 -4.85 6.03 -12.14
CA HIS A 40 -4.64 5.40 -10.85
C HIS A 40 -4.61 3.87 -10.98
N PHE A 41 -3.62 3.24 -10.39
CA PHE A 41 -3.50 1.79 -10.27
C PHE A 41 -3.55 1.39 -8.80
N ARG A 42 -4.18 0.24 -8.53
CA ARG A 42 -4.20 -0.39 -7.21
C ARG A 42 -3.35 -1.64 -7.28
N GLY A 43 -2.30 -1.69 -6.47
CA GLY A 43 -1.55 -2.92 -6.25
C GLY A 43 -2.19 -3.72 -5.13
N PHE A 44 -2.36 -5.02 -5.33
CA PHE A 44 -2.71 -5.94 -4.26
C PHE A 44 -1.43 -6.65 -3.82
N ILE A 45 -1.18 -6.70 -2.51
CA ILE A 45 -0.08 -7.50 -1.97
C ILE A 45 -0.59 -8.94 -1.83
N SER A 46 -0.20 -9.81 -2.76
CA SER A 46 -0.55 -11.24 -2.74
C SER A 46 0.45 -12.09 -1.94
N HIS A 47 1.51 -11.48 -1.41
CA HIS A 47 2.53 -12.18 -0.62
C HIS A 47 1.99 -12.51 0.78
N GLN A 48 1.37 -13.68 0.92
CA GLN A 48 0.64 -14.10 2.12
C GLN A 48 1.45 -13.96 3.42
N GLU A 49 2.72 -14.36 3.39
CA GLU A 49 3.59 -14.32 4.57
C GLU A 49 3.87 -12.89 5.03
N TYR A 50 4.03 -11.97 4.08
CA TYR A 50 4.22 -10.55 4.40
C TYR A 50 2.94 -9.99 5.04
N VAL A 51 1.78 -10.33 4.48
CA VAL A 51 0.48 -9.91 5.03
C VAL A 51 0.30 -10.43 6.46
N LYS A 52 0.61 -11.70 6.73
CA LYS A 52 0.56 -12.29 8.08
C LYS A 52 1.43 -11.53 9.07
N GLN A 53 2.69 -11.25 8.71
CA GLN A 53 3.63 -10.53 9.58
C GLN A 53 3.17 -9.10 9.88
N VAL A 54 2.63 -8.39 8.88
CA VAL A 54 2.08 -7.05 9.08
C VAL A 54 0.88 -7.09 10.01
N LEU A 55 -0.04 -8.02 9.83
CA LEU A 55 -1.21 -8.18 10.70
C LEU A 55 -0.81 -8.49 12.14
N GLN A 56 0.10 -9.44 12.34
CA GLN A 56 0.58 -9.79 13.67
C GLN A 56 1.22 -8.60 14.39
N LYS A 57 2.00 -7.78 13.69
CA LYS A 57 2.59 -6.55 14.27
C LYS A 57 1.51 -5.57 14.70
N LEU A 58 0.51 -5.33 13.84
CA LEU A 58 -0.59 -4.41 14.15
C LEU A 58 -1.42 -4.88 15.34
N GLU A 59 -1.76 -6.17 15.39
CA GLU A 59 -2.51 -6.75 16.52
C GLU A 59 -1.72 -6.66 17.83
N ASN A 60 -0.43 -6.97 17.82
CA ASN A 60 0.43 -6.87 19.01
C ASN A 60 0.60 -5.41 19.48
N SER A 61 0.68 -4.45 18.56
CA SER A 61 0.72 -3.02 18.88
C SER A 61 -0.58 -2.54 19.52
N ILE A 62 -1.73 -3.04 19.07
CA ILE A 62 -3.04 -2.71 19.64
C ILE A 62 -3.18 -3.31 21.06
N VAL A 63 -2.72 -4.55 21.27
CA VAL A 63 -2.73 -5.19 22.59
C VAL A 63 -1.82 -4.46 23.59
N SER A 64 -0.63 -4.02 23.15
CA SER A 64 0.28 -3.25 24.02
C SER A 64 -0.29 -1.88 24.40
N ALA A 65 -1.01 -1.22 23.48
CA ALA A 65 -1.66 0.06 23.78
C ALA A 65 -2.80 -0.09 24.80
N LYS A 66 -3.55 -1.20 24.75
CA LYS A 66 -4.68 -1.45 25.65
C LYS A 66 -4.29 -1.95 27.05
N ALA A 67 -3.03 -2.37 27.24
CA ALA A 67 -2.49 -2.81 28.53
C ALA A 67 -1.89 -1.65 29.36
N MET A 68 -1.88 -0.44 28.81
CA MET A 68 -1.37 0.78 29.47
C MET A 68 -2.48 1.74 29.91
N ASP A 69 -3.74 1.38 29.71
CA ASP A 69 -4.94 2.06 30.22
C ASP A 69 -5.50 1.36 31.47
#